data_AF-A0A7R9HYA2-F1
#
_entry.id   AF-A0A7R9HYA2-F1
#
_cell.length_a   1.000
_cell.length_b   1.000
_cell.length_c   1.000
_cell.angle_alpha   90.00
_cell.angle_beta   90.00
_cell.angle_gamma   90.00
#
_symmetry.space_group_name_H-M   'P 1'
#
loop_
_entity.id
_entity.type
_entity.pdbx_description
1 polymer ?
#
loop_
_entity_poly.entity_id
_entity_poly.type
_entity_poly.pdbx_seq_one_letter_code
_entity_poly.pdbx_strand_id
1 'polypeptide(L)'
;MSGGVHRILQLCERHAFVMPVFKSEGSSGAMLDFFKFGPSGELLKHNVRHEWFLSNVVNTDHSVFPYWGGGQSTGNINEGTAPKCYSVVTKVYDEDFSEHYRYMKEMCGGQLPFGLTEMRAEVDCCGVVEDTGDGRYFTPSHRTIMRSCAFVRPIDSSQAFYQWQKRRKMWWRKFSASPGRFSVTDVQSVEEGQRAEICAEFPWGSQSVECVTLRGSAPFDKLDNACRQSFEGRDGRKRVTPHVIESWTTLECAVFTFLCDSHDEVRLSGVPKEVMRFHRKLAPYKLAFSASSSSSATSEELSQLAVYLTRQLRKAGVSTLLLPDVAKRSQESQFLRNDEMGVPYTAVLNDNTLKTGILGLRSRETTLKVRLSVWDARILPYLDRCDRRETRQTTTYYLTWTGASACFRTGEPRGTTSKKLLILKMLFDGRTALQCKTLFLKLVMVEYYLELGRIKSPRKRDERWRGKPPDWDLNPYLLVISSLVYCEDDALDHAVTEAGSI
;
A
#
# COMPACT_ATOMS: atom_id res chain seq x y z
N MET A 1 -9.80 27.16 -11.33
CA MET A 1 -9.12 26.18 -10.45
C MET A 1 -10.15 25.16 -10.01
N SER A 2 -9.93 23.88 -10.27
CA SER A 2 -10.89 22.85 -9.84
C SER A 2 -10.95 22.88 -8.30
N GLY A 3 -12.15 22.86 -7.71
CA GLY A 3 -12.31 23.05 -6.25
C GLY A 3 -11.69 21.95 -5.38
N GLY A 4 -11.30 20.82 -5.97
CA GLY A 4 -10.84 19.62 -5.26
C GLY A 4 -9.42 19.76 -4.67
N VAL A 5 -8.42 20.08 -5.50
CA VAL A 5 -7.02 20.18 -5.05
C VAL A 5 -6.83 21.27 -4.01
N HIS A 6 -7.49 22.42 -4.20
CA HIS A 6 -7.33 23.56 -3.30
C HIS A 6 -7.73 23.24 -1.86
N ARG A 7 -8.86 22.53 -1.65
CA ARG A 7 -9.28 22.09 -0.31
C ARG A 7 -8.27 21.13 0.32
N ILE A 8 -7.78 20.16 -0.46
CA ILE A 8 -6.76 19.22 -0.01
C ILE A 8 -5.52 19.97 0.46
N LEU A 9 -5.05 20.96 -0.31
CA LEU A 9 -3.89 21.77 0.05
C LEU A 9 -4.12 22.62 1.30
N GLN A 10 -5.32 23.22 1.48
CA GLN A 10 -5.66 23.96 2.70
C GLN A 10 -5.61 23.06 3.95
N LEU A 11 -6.14 21.84 3.86
CA LEU A 11 -6.06 20.86 4.94
C LEU A 11 -4.62 20.41 5.20
N CYS A 12 -3.85 20.20 4.12
CA CYS A 12 -2.43 19.86 4.19
C CYS A 12 -1.61 20.94 4.91
N GLU A 13 -1.85 22.22 4.60
CA GLU A 13 -1.15 23.33 5.23
C GLU A 13 -1.54 23.46 6.72
N ARG A 14 -2.83 23.35 7.03
CA ARG A 14 -3.37 23.41 8.41
C ARG A 14 -2.73 22.37 9.34
N HIS A 15 -2.46 21.17 8.82
CA HIS A 15 -1.90 20.04 9.58
C HIS A 15 -0.42 19.75 9.26
N ALA A 16 0.24 20.69 8.60
CA ALA A 16 1.67 20.66 8.28
C ALA A 16 2.10 19.37 7.54
N PHE A 17 1.34 18.98 6.53
CA PHE A 17 1.73 17.96 5.55
C PHE A 17 2.65 18.57 4.49
N VAL A 18 2.09 19.35 3.58
CA VAL A 18 2.83 19.93 2.45
C VAL A 18 2.36 21.33 2.16
N MET A 19 3.30 22.17 1.74
CA MET A 19 3.04 23.48 1.16
C MET A 19 3.80 23.57 -0.19
N PRO A 20 3.10 23.80 -1.31
CA PRO A 20 3.75 23.94 -2.61
C PRO A 20 4.52 25.28 -2.68
N VAL A 21 5.76 25.24 -3.15
CA VAL A 21 6.57 26.43 -3.43
C VAL A 21 6.74 26.53 -4.94
N PHE A 22 6.33 27.67 -5.51
CA PHE A 22 6.36 27.89 -6.94
C PHE A 22 7.56 28.77 -7.32
N LYS A 23 8.15 28.50 -8.49
CA LYS A 23 9.09 29.41 -9.13
C LYS A 23 8.32 30.58 -9.75
N SER A 24 8.81 31.80 -9.52
CA SER A 24 8.30 33.00 -10.20
C SER A 24 9.00 33.10 -11.54
N GLU A 25 8.40 32.57 -12.61
CA GLU A 25 8.83 32.88 -13.97
C GLU A 25 7.71 33.66 -14.69
N GLY A 26 8.09 34.72 -15.42
CA GLY A 26 7.15 35.63 -16.06
C GLY A 26 6.30 34.95 -17.14
N SER A 27 5.13 35.55 -17.45
CA SER A 27 4.14 35.26 -18.52
C SER A 27 3.64 33.80 -18.74
N SER A 28 4.37 32.78 -18.31
CA SER A 28 4.03 31.37 -18.39
C SER A 28 3.72 30.90 -16.96
N GLY A 29 2.58 30.23 -16.74
CA GLY A 29 2.05 29.97 -15.40
C GLY A 29 3.04 29.39 -14.37
N ALA A 30 2.78 29.64 -13.08
CA ALA A 30 3.65 29.25 -11.98
C ALA A 30 3.93 27.73 -11.95
N MET A 31 5.19 27.33 -12.17
CA MET A 31 5.68 25.95 -12.09
C MET A 31 5.96 25.58 -10.63
N LEU A 32 5.60 24.35 -10.24
CA LEU A 32 5.93 23.84 -8.91
C LEU A 32 7.44 23.57 -8.82
N ASP A 33 8.11 24.31 -7.94
CA ASP A 33 9.52 24.13 -7.69
C ASP A 33 9.75 22.92 -6.79
N PHE A 34 9.19 22.96 -5.58
CA PHE A 34 9.27 21.87 -4.62
C PHE A 34 8.11 21.90 -3.62
N PHE A 35 7.90 20.79 -2.92
CA PHE A 35 7.04 20.75 -1.74
C PHE A 35 7.87 21.00 -0.48
N LYS A 36 7.44 21.97 0.32
CA LYS A 36 7.90 22.11 1.70
C LYS A 36 7.10 21.14 2.57
N PHE A 37 7.74 20.06 3.02
CA PHE A 37 7.13 19.09 3.94
C PHE A 37 7.19 19.62 5.38
N GLY A 38 6.06 19.61 6.08
CA GLY A 38 6.00 19.84 7.52
C GLY A 38 6.21 18.54 8.31
N PRO A 39 6.07 18.55 9.65
CA PRO A 39 6.34 17.38 10.48
C PRO A 39 5.48 16.15 10.11
N SER A 40 4.18 16.35 9.86
CA SER A 40 3.28 15.26 9.43
C SER A 40 3.63 14.76 8.04
N GLY A 41 4.03 15.68 7.15
CA GLY A 41 4.43 15.37 5.79
C GLY A 41 5.74 14.58 5.72
N GLU A 42 6.72 14.92 6.55
CA GLU A 42 8.01 14.23 6.58
C GLU A 42 7.85 12.78 7.10
N LEU A 43 7.00 12.58 8.10
CA LEU A 43 6.64 11.23 8.57
C LEU A 43 5.89 10.43 7.50
N LEU A 44 4.95 11.05 6.78
CA LEU A 44 4.28 10.40 5.65
C LEU A 44 5.28 10.02 4.55
N LYS A 45 6.15 10.96 4.17
CA LYS A 45 7.23 10.78 3.18
C LYS A 45 8.15 9.63 3.57
N HIS A 46 8.56 9.57 4.84
CA HIS A 46 9.33 8.46 5.38
C HIS A 46 8.59 7.11 5.25
N ASN A 47 7.32 7.05 5.62
CA ASN A 47 6.53 5.81 5.56
C ASN A 47 6.31 5.33 4.12
N VAL A 48 6.03 6.24 3.17
CA VAL A 48 5.89 5.93 1.75
C VAL A 48 7.20 5.39 1.19
N ARG A 49 8.33 6.05 1.48
CA ARG A 49 9.67 5.59 1.10
C ARG A 49 9.96 4.19 1.64
N HIS A 50 9.63 3.94 2.91
CA HIS A 50 9.84 2.66 3.57
C HIS A 50 9.01 1.54 2.94
N GLU A 51 7.71 1.72 2.73
CA GLU A 51 6.85 0.70 2.10
C GLU A 51 7.18 0.49 0.61
N TRP A 52 7.67 1.53 -0.08
CA TRP A 52 8.20 1.37 -1.43
C TRP A 52 9.46 0.48 -1.41
N PHE A 53 10.40 0.75 -0.51
CA PHE A 53 11.62 -0.04 -0.35
C PHE A 53 11.30 -1.50 0.00
N LEU A 54 10.42 -1.73 0.99
CA LEU A 54 9.96 -3.07 1.34
C LEU A 54 9.35 -3.79 0.14
N SER A 55 8.62 -3.10 -0.73
CA SER A 55 7.96 -3.71 -1.88
C SER A 55 8.87 -4.00 -3.05
N ASN A 56 9.99 -3.29 -3.22
CA ASN A 56 10.87 -3.44 -4.37
C ASN A 56 12.21 -4.11 -4.03
N VAL A 57 12.56 -4.21 -2.74
CA VAL A 57 13.85 -4.75 -2.28
C VAL A 57 13.68 -5.96 -1.38
N VAL A 58 12.84 -5.84 -0.34
CA VAL A 58 12.75 -6.88 0.71
C VAL A 58 11.77 -7.98 0.35
N ASN A 59 10.59 -7.61 -0.14
CA ASN A 59 9.51 -8.56 -0.46
C ASN A 59 9.51 -8.89 -1.96
N THR A 60 10.62 -9.42 -2.46
CA THR A 60 10.82 -9.83 -3.85
C THR A 60 11.17 -11.31 -3.92
N ASP A 61 10.74 -11.99 -4.99
CA ASP A 61 11.10 -13.40 -5.23
C ASP A 61 12.56 -13.56 -5.68
N HIS A 62 13.18 -12.47 -6.13
CA HIS A 62 14.55 -12.41 -6.62
C HIS A 62 15.34 -11.38 -5.84
N SER A 63 16.66 -11.55 -5.78
CA SER A 63 17.55 -10.59 -5.15
C SER A 63 17.49 -9.26 -5.88
N VAL A 64 17.14 -8.20 -5.16
CA VAL A 64 17.21 -6.81 -5.62
C VAL A 64 18.14 -6.05 -4.70
N PHE A 65 19.13 -5.38 -5.27
CA PHE A 65 20.17 -4.71 -4.48
C PHE A 65 19.98 -3.19 -4.52
N PRO A 66 19.98 -2.52 -3.36
CA PRO A 66 20.01 -1.07 -3.32
C PRO A 66 21.37 -0.57 -3.80
N TYR A 67 21.32 0.43 -4.67
CA TYR A 67 22.46 1.12 -5.23
C TYR A 67 22.36 2.60 -4.87
N TRP A 68 23.49 3.16 -4.46
CA TRP A 68 23.66 4.60 -4.38
C TRP A 68 24.37 5.07 -5.65
N GLY A 69 23.66 5.79 -6.51
CA GLY A 69 24.27 6.47 -7.64
C GLY A 69 25.06 7.68 -7.16
N GLY A 70 26.38 7.64 -7.37
CA GLY A 70 27.24 8.80 -7.19
C GLY A 70 26.82 9.97 -8.09
N GLY A 71 26.98 11.18 -7.58
CA GLY A 71 26.88 12.41 -8.39
C GLY A 71 25.66 13.30 -8.09
N GLN A 72 25.93 14.43 -7.42
CA GLN A 72 25.27 15.67 -7.80
C GLN A 72 25.64 15.93 -9.27
N SER A 73 24.67 15.87 -10.17
CA SER A 73 24.83 16.41 -11.52
C SER A 73 24.83 17.95 -11.42
N THR A 74 25.88 18.53 -10.84
CA THR A 74 26.33 19.89 -11.16
C THR A 74 27.34 19.81 -12.31
N GLY A 75 27.10 18.94 -13.28
CA GLY A 75 27.80 19.04 -14.55
C GLY A 75 27.30 20.31 -15.21
N ASN A 76 28.20 21.26 -15.47
CA ASN A 76 27.96 22.40 -16.35
C ASN A 76 27.29 21.88 -17.63
N ILE A 77 25.97 22.03 -17.69
CA ILE A 77 25.19 21.73 -18.86
C ILE A 77 25.47 22.91 -19.77
N ASN A 78 26.27 22.71 -20.81
CA ASN A 78 26.30 23.67 -21.92
C ASN A 78 24.84 23.93 -22.31
N GLU A 79 24.46 25.21 -22.33
CA GLU A 79 23.12 25.69 -22.71
C GLU A 79 22.67 24.95 -23.98
N GLY A 80 21.61 24.15 -23.88
CA GLY A 80 20.98 23.50 -25.04
C GLY A 80 20.77 21.99 -24.95
N THR A 81 21.25 21.28 -23.93
CA THR A 81 20.89 19.85 -23.74
C THR A 81 20.11 19.67 -22.45
N ALA A 82 18.79 19.47 -22.56
CA ALA A 82 17.92 19.16 -21.43
C ALA A 82 18.52 18.04 -20.56
N PRO A 83 18.46 18.10 -19.21
CA PRO A 83 18.81 16.96 -18.39
C PRO A 83 17.86 15.80 -18.72
N LYS A 84 18.35 14.88 -19.56
CA LYS A 84 17.60 13.67 -19.92
C LYS A 84 17.27 12.95 -18.61
N CYS A 85 15.98 12.73 -18.36
CA CYS A 85 15.49 11.91 -17.28
C CYS A 85 16.32 10.61 -17.23
N TYR A 86 17.14 10.46 -16.18
CA TYR A 86 18.31 9.56 -16.13
C TYR A 86 17.91 8.08 -16.15
N SER A 87 17.40 7.52 -17.24
CA SER A 87 16.99 6.10 -17.32
C SER A 87 18.19 5.14 -17.11
N VAL A 88 17.94 3.85 -16.89
CA VAL A 88 19.04 2.85 -16.86
C VAL A 88 19.86 2.91 -18.15
N VAL A 89 19.22 3.27 -19.28
CA VAL A 89 19.82 3.42 -20.61
C VAL A 89 20.99 4.41 -20.59
N THR A 90 20.91 5.49 -19.81
CA THR A 90 22.02 6.46 -19.68
C THR A 90 23.07 6.02 -18.67
N LYS A 91 22.74 5.08 -17.78
CA LYS A 91 23.61 4.64 -16.67
C LYS A 91 24.49 3.43 -17.00
N VAL A 92 24.22 2.70 -18.07
CA VAL A 92 25.12 1.61 -18.48
C VAL A 92 26.53 2.13 -18.83
N TYR A 93 26.66 3.43 -19.12
CA TYR A 93 27.93 4.13 -19.34
C TYR A 93 28.57 4.70 -18.07
N ASP A 94 27.88 4.63 -16.93
CA ASP A 94 28.38 5.09 -15.65
C ASP A 94 29.29 3.98 -15.07
N GLU A 95 30.54 4.34 -14.75
CA GLU A 95 31.52 3.40 -14.19
C GLU A 95 31.03 2.83 -12.86
N ASP A 96 30.41 3.66 -12.02
CA ASP A 96 29.87 3.26 -10.71
C ASP A 96 28.76 2.22 -10.89
N PHE A 97 27.88 2.42 -11.88
CA PHE A 97 26.80 1.47 -12.18
C PHE A 97 27.36 0.13 -12.68
N SER A 98 28.35 0.18 -13.58
CA SER A 98 28.98 -1.02 -14.15
C SER A 98 29.68 -1.86 -13.08
N GLU A 99 30.33 -1.20 -12.12
CA GLU A 99 30.95 -1.87 -10.98
C GLU A 99 29.92 -2.56 -10.08
N HIS A 100 28.86 -1.85 -9.71
CA HIS A 100 27.78 -2.42 -8.91
C HIS A 100 27.06 -3.56 -9.62
N TYR A 101 26.86 -3.45 -10.93
CA TYR A 101 26.33 -4.54 -11.74
C TYR A 101 27.18 -5.80 -11.61
N ARG A 102 28.50 -5.66 -11.68
CA ARG A 102 29.43 -6.78 -11.53
C ARG A 102 29.31 -7.44 -10.16
N TYR A 103 29.27 -6.66 -9.08
CA TYR A 103 29.08 -7.21 -7.73
C TYR A 103 27.76 -7.97 -7.59
N MET A 104 26.65 -7.40 -8.07
CA MET A 104 25.34 -8.08 -8.05
C MET A 104 25.36 -9.38 -8.84
N LYS A 105 25.92 -9.34 -10.05
CA LYS A 105 26.08 -10.50 -10.92
C LYS A 105 26.89 -11.59 -10.21
N GLU A 106 28.01 -11.25 -9.58
CA GLU A 106 28.85 -12.20 -8.84
C GLU A 106 28.11 -12.80 -7.64
N MET A 107 27.43 -11.99 -6.85
CA MET A 107 26.61 -12.44 -5.72
C MET A 107 25.49 -13.41 -6.15
N CYS A 108 24.90 -13.19 -7.32
CA CYS A 108 23.87 -14.06 -7.89
C CYS A 108 24.44 -15.23 -8.73
N GLY A 109 25.75 -15.45 -8.75
CA GLY A 109 26.39 -16.50 -9.58
C GLY A 109 26.15 -16.30 -11.09
N GLY A 110 25.82 -15.08 -11.49
CA GLY A 110 25.40 -14.68 -12.82
C GLY A 110 24.00 -15.13 -13.22
N GLN A 111 23.23 -15.77 -12.34
CA GLN A 111 21.91 -16.32 -12.68
C GLN A 111 20.86 -15.21 -12.78
N LEU A 112 20.18 -15.11 -13.92
CA LEU A 112 19.03 -14.22 -14.10
C LEU A 112 17.74 -14.87 -13.55
N PRO A 113 16.78 -14.10 -13.01
CA PRO A 113 16.81 -12.64 -12.87
C PRO A 113 17.36 -12.15 -11.51
N PHE A 114 17.89 -10.94 -11.52
CA PHE A 114 18.18 -10.14 -10.33
C PHE A 114 17.88 -8.67 -10.63
N GLY A 115 17.82 -7.82 -9.61
CA GLY A 115 17.45 -6.42 -9.78
C GLY A 115 18.34 -5.45 -9.04
N LEU A 116 18.16 -4.18 -9.39
CA LEU A 116 18.81 -3.03 -8.77
C LEU A 116 17.75 -2.00 -8.43
N THR A 117 17.89 -1.32 -7.30
CA THR A 117 17.04 -0.19 -6.95
C THR A 117 17.86 1.02 -6.59
N GLU A 118 17.33 2.20 -6.85
CA GLU A 118 17.99 3.47 -6.56
C GLU A 118 16.96 4.49 -6.04
N MET A 119 17.40 5.32 -5.10
CA MET A 119 16.69 6.53 -4.72
C MET A 119 17.63 7.73 -4.76
N ARG A 120 17.31 8.73 -5.59
CA ARG A 120 18.21 9.87 -5.87
C ARG A 120 17.44 11.18 -5.93
N ALA A 121 17.99 12.22 -5.29
CA ALA A 121 17.48 13.57 -5.45
C ALA A 121 17.93 14.13 -6.81
N GLU A 122 16.98 14.70 -7.55
CA GLU A 122 17.18 15.30 -8.86
C GLU A 122 16.50 16.68 -8.90
N VAL A 123 17.09 17.59 -9.67
CA VAL A 123 16.49 18.87 -10.01
C VAL A 123 16.26 18.85 -11.50
N ASP A 124 15.01 19.00 -11.90
CA ASP A 124 14.66 19.16 -13.30
C ASP A 124 14.99 20.59 -13.74
N CYS A 125 16.02 20.72 -14.59
CA CYS A 125 16.40 22.01 -15.18
C CYS A 125 15.75 22.23 -16.55
N CYS A 126 15.12 21.20 -17.15
CA CYS A 126 14.33 21.41 -18.35
C CYS A 126 12.92 21.85 -17.96
N GLY A 127 12.65 23.14 -18.17
CA GLY A 127 11.29 23.65 -18.21
C GLY A 127 10.47 22.93 -19.29
N VAL A 128 9.15 23.03 -19.16
CA VAL A 128 8.10 22.53 -20.06
C VAL A 128 7.57 21.13 -19.71
N VAL A 129 6.73 21.09 -18.67
CA VAL A 129 5.38 20.53 -18.87
C VAL A 129 4.43 21.71 -18.75
N GLU A 130 3.84 22.15 -19.87
CA GLU A 130 2.77 23.16 -19.93
C GLU A 130 1.47 22.64 -19.30
N ASP A 131 1.54 21.93 -18.18
CA ASP A 131 0.34 21.64 -17.42
C ASP A 131 0.01 22.86 -16.56
N THR A 132 -0.77 23.76 -17.16
CA THR A 132 -1.36 24.92 -16.47
C THR A 132 -2.48 24.50 -15.50
N GLY A 133 -2.83 23.21 -15.47
CA GLY A 133 -3.82 22.62 -14.58
C GLY A 133 -3.25 22.04 -13.28
N ASP A 134 -4.05 21.18 -12.67
CA ASP A 134 -3.75 20.57 -11.37
C ASP A 134 -2.72 19.43 -11.45
N GLY A 135 -2.32 18.97 -12.64
CA GLY A 135 -1.29 17.95 -12.79
C GLY A 135 0.14 18.44 -12.52
N ARG A 136 0.37 19.77 -12.51
CA ARG A 136 1.67 20.38 -12.11
C ARG A 136 2.16 19.95 -10.73
N TYR A 137 1.25 19.57 -9.83
CA TYR A 137 1.60 19.12 -8.48
C TYR A 137 2.24 17.72 -8.45
N PHE A 138 2.13 16.95 -9.54
CA PHE A 138 2.71 15.61 -9.68
C PHE A 138 4.11 15.64 -10.29
N THR A 139 4.54 16.78 -10.82
CA THR A 139 5.84 16.96 -11.50
C THR A 139 6.64 18.14 -10.91
N PRO A 140 6.99 18.12 -9.61
CA PRO A 140 7.85 19.16 -9.03
C PRO A 140 9.23 19.17 -9.68
N SER A 141 9.87 20.35 -9.72
CA SER A 141 11.22 20.53 -10.25
C SER A 141 12.25 19.78 -9.39
N HIS A 142 12.24 20.00 -8.08
CA HIS A 142 13.05 19.25 -7.14
C HIS A 142 12.28 18.00 -6.70
N ARG A 143 12.85 16.83 -6.99
CA ARG A 143 12.19 15.55 -6.76
C ARG A 143 13.19 14.47 -6.38
N THR A 144 12.73 13.48 -5.63
CA THR A 144 13.48 12.28 -5.34
C THR A 144 12.98 11.16 -6.25
N ILE A 145 13.77 10.77 -7.23
CA ILE A 145 13.49 9.61 -8.06
C ILE A 145 13.59 8.35 -7.22
N MET A 146 12.61 7.47 -7.37
CA MET A 146 12.62 6.11 -6.85
C MET A 146 12.52 5.17 -8.05
N ARG A 147 13.61 4.44 -8.32
CA ARG A 147 13.71 3.55 -9.48
C ARG A 147 13.98 2.12 -9.05
N SER A 148 13.31 1.18 -9.71
CA SER A 148 13.57 -0.24 -9.58
C SER A 148 13.79 -0.84 -10.97
N CYS A 149 14.82 -1.65 -11.12
CA CYS A 149 15.26 -2.24 -12.37
C CYS A 149 15.41 -3.75 -12.18
N ALA A 150 14.99 -4.53 -13.15
CA ALA A 150 15.20 -5.96 -13.20
C ALA A 150 15.90 -6.35 -14.48
N PHE A 151 16.94 -7.18 -14.33
CA PHE A 151 17.65 -7.83 -15.41
C PHE A 151 17.05 -9.22 -15.57
N VAL A 152 16.34 -9.44 -16.66
CA VAL A 152 15.59 -10.66 -16.92
C VAL A 152 16.11 -11.37 -18.16
N ARG A 153 15.78 -12.66 -18.27
CA ARG A 153 16.09 -13.42 -19.47
C ARG A 153 15.28 -12.89 -20.65
N PRO A 154 15.85 -12.85 -21.87
CA PRO A 154 15.13 -12.35 -23.03
C PRO A 154 13.78 -13.03 -23.28
N ILE A 155 13.74 -14.36 -23.12
CA ILE A 155 12.53 -15.18 -23.33
C ILE A 155 11.40 -14.88 -22.35
N ASP A 156 11.71 -14.43 -21.14
CA ASP A 156 10.71 -14.13 -20.10
C ASP A 156 10.31 -12.65 -20.09
N SER A 157 11.00 -11.80 -20.85
CA SER A 157 10.93 -10.33 -20.71
C SER A 157 9.52 -9.77 -20.85
N SER A 158 8.75 -10.21 -21.84
CA SER A 158 7.37 -9.76 -22.04
C SER A 158 6.47 -10.20 -20.88
N GLN A 159 6.60 -11.45 -20.41
CA GLN A 159 5.82 -11.93 -19.27
C GLN A 159 6.17 -11.17 -17.99
N ALA A 160 7.46 -10.97 -17.74
CA ALA A 160 7.96 -10.23 -16.59
C ALA A 160 7.48 -8.76 -16.63
N PHE A 161 7.43 -8.13 -17.80
CA PHE A 161 6.93 -6.77 -17.97
C PHE A 161 5.46 -6.63 -17.55
N TYR A 162 4.58 -7.53 -18.00
CA TYR A 162 3.17 -7.52 -17.58
C TYR A 162 3.00 -7.82 -16.08
N GLN A 163 3.79 -8.75 -15.54
CA GLN A 163 3.77 -9.05 -14.11
C GLN A 163 4.24 -7.85 -13.28
N TRP A 164 5.24 -7.11 -13.75
CA TRP A 164 5.75 -5.90 -13.10
C TRP A 164 4.67 -4.81 -13.05
N GLN A 165 4.01 -4.52 -14.18
CA GLN A 165 2.89 -3.58 -14.23
C GLN A 165 1.79 -3.95 -13.22
N LYS A 166 1.39 -5.22 -13.18
CA LYS A 166 0.39 -5.72 -12.22
C LYS A 166 0.85 -5.53 -10.78
N ARG A 167 2.08 -5.93 -10.46
CA ARG A 167 2.66 -5.82 -9.11
C ARG A 167 2.71 -4.37 -8.64
N ARG A 168 3.21 -3.46 -9.50
CA ARG A 168 3.32 -2.04 -9.19
C ARG A 168 1.94 -1.40 -9.03
N LYS A 169 0.97 -1.68 -9.90
CA LYS A 169 -0.44 -1.27 -9.71
C LYS A 169 -1.03 -1.78 -8.40
N MET A 170 -0.79 -3.05 -8.05
CA MET A 170 -1.28 -3.62 -6.80
C MET A 170 -0.66 -2.96 -5.57
N TRP A 171 0.59 -2.48 -5.65
CA TRP A 171 1.22 -1.72 -4.57
C TRP A 171 0.48 -0.40 -4.32
N TRP A 172 0.16 0.38 -5.36
CA TRP A 172 -0.63 1.61 -5.21
C TRP A 172 -2.02 1.34 -4.64
N ARG A 173 -2.70 0.32 -5.16
CA ARG A 173 -4.04 -0.11 -4.69
C ARG A 173 -4.05 -0.54 -3.23
N LYS A 174 -2.98 -1.20 -2.77
CA LYS A 174 -2.87 -1.72 -1.40
C LYS A 174 -2.97 -0.61 -0.35
N PHE A 175 -2.37 0.54 -0.62
CA PHE A 175 -2.29 1.64 0.33
C PHE A 175 -3.32 2.74 0.10
N SER A 176 -4.18 2.56 -0.89
CA SER A 176 -5.19 3.52 -1.26
C SER A 176 -6.49 3.32 -0.47
N ALA A 177 -7.12 4.43 -0.08
CA ALA A 177 -8.48 4.45 0.45
C ALA A 177 -9.52 4.10 -0.64
N SER A 178 -9.20 4.33 -1.91
CA SER A 178 -10.05 4.05 -3.07
C SER A 178 -9.32 3.21 -4.14
N PRO A 179 -9.09 1.89 -3.93
CA PRO A 179 -8.29 1.05 -4.82
C PRO A 179 -8.77 0.99 -6.29
N GLY A 180 -10.03 1.35 -6.54
CA GLY A 180 -10.60 1.43 -7.89
C GLY A 180 -10.00 2.50 -8.79
N ARG A 181 -9.33 3.54 -8.22
CA ARG A 181 -8.82 4.68 -9.00
C ARG A 181 -7.58 4.40 -9.83
N PHE A 182 -6.88 3.28 -9.56
CA PHE A 182 -5.62 2.98 -10.22
C PHE A 182 -5.83 2.09 -11.45
N SER A 183 -5.42 2.60 -12.60
CA SER A 183 -5.45 1.93 -13.90
C SER A 183 -4.03 1.74 -14.45
N VAL A 184 -3.88 0.90 -15.48
CA VAL A 184 -2.65 0.82 -16.28
C VAL A 184 -3.05 1.21 -17.70
N THR A 185 -2.26 2.07 -18.34
CA THR A 185 -2.47 2.45 -19.73
C THR A 185 -2.13 1.31 -20.69
N ASP A 186 -2.61 1.42 -21.93
CA ASP A 186 -2.16 0.54 -23.00
C ASP A 186 -0.66 0.70 -23.25
N VAL A 187 -0.02 -0.40 -23.66
CA VAL A 187 1.42 -0.42 -23.92
C VAL A 187 1.73 0.42 -25.16
N GLN A 188 2.54 1.45 -24.97
CA GLN A 188 3.01 2.34 -26.04
C GLN A 188 4.41 1.94 -26.48
N SER A 189 4.67 2.00 -27.79
CA SER A 189 6.02 1.87 -28.33
C SER A 189 6.73 3.22 -28.22
N VAL A 190 7.87 3.26 -27.55
CA VAL A 190 8.74 4.43 -27.42
C VAL A 190 10.10 4.14 -28.05
N GLU A 191 10.90 5.18 -28.35
CA GLU A 191 12.21 5.02 -29.01
C GLU A 191 13.12 4.00 -28.33
N GLU A 192 13.00 3.87 -27.01
CA GLU A 192 13.85 3.04 -26.16
C GLU A 192 13.07 1.87 -25.51
N GLY A 193 12.01 1.36 -26.17
CA GLY A 193 11.32 0.12 -25.77
C GLY A 193 9.79 0.21 -25.71
N GLN A 194 9.18 -0.57 -24.82
CA GLN A 194 7.73 -0.58 -24.60
C GLN A 194 7.41 0.03 -23.23
N ARG A 195 6.51 1.01 -23.19
CA ARG A 195 6.17 1.77 -21.98
C ARG A 195 4.70 1.59 -21.62
N ALA A 196 4.43 1.43 -20.34
CA ALA A 196 3.08 1.48 -19.76
C ALA A 196 3.12 2.35 -18.50
N GLU A 197 2.01 3.02 -18.21
CA GLU A 197 1.91 3.94 -17.09
C GLU A 197 0.83 3.49 -16.13
N ILE A 198 1.09 3.64 -14.84
CA ILE A 198 0.08 3.50 -13.79
C ILE A 198 -0.50 4.87 -13.57
N CYS A 199 -1.80 5.01 -13.79
CA CYS A 199 -2.51 6.27 -13.62
C CYS A 199 -3.46 6.21 -12.41
N ALA A 200 -3.65 7.35 -11.77
CA ALA A 200 -4.62 7.56 -10.71
C ALA A 200 -5.68 8.56 -11.18
N GLU A 201 -6.96 8.17 -11.08
CA GLU A 201 -8.09 9.04 -11.40
C GLU A 201 -8.42 9.98 -10.23
N PHE A 202 -8.36 11.28 -10.48
CA PHE A 202 -8.75 12.33 -9.54
C PHE A 202 -9.93 13.16 -10.09
N PRO A 203 -10.65 13.94 -9.26
CA PRO A 203 -11.76 14.79 -9.71
C PRO A 203 -11.39 15.79 -10.82
N TRP A 204 -10.12 16.12 -10.96
CA TRP A 204 -9.59 17.03 -11.97
C TRP A 204 -8.95 16.33 -13.18
N GLY A 205 -8.93 14.99 -13.20
CA GLY A 205 -8.42 14.20 -14.30
C GLY A 205 -7.48 13.07 -13.87
N SER A 206 -7.10 12.26 -14.86
CA SER A 206 -6.14 11.17 -14.71
C SER A 206 -4.72 11.71 -14.60
N GLN A 207 -3.93 11.16 -13.67
CA GLN A 207 -2.55 11.56 -13.46
C GLN A 207 -1.63 10.34 -13.45
N SER A 208 -0.53 10.40 -14.19
CA SER A 208 0.47 9.34 -14.24
C SER A 208 1.31 9.35 -12.96
N VAL A 209 1.30 8.25 -12.21
CA VAL A 209 1.97 8.16 -10.89
C VAL A 209 3.22 7.28 -10.91
N GLU A 210 3.30 6.31 -11.81
CA GLU A 210 4.48 5.46 -11.98
C GLU A 210 4.58 4.98 -13.43
N CYS A 211 5.78 5.02 -13.99
CA CYS A 211 6.05 4.53 -15.33
C CYS A 211 6.77 3.19 -15.25
N VAL A 212 6.38 2.22 -16.08
CA VAL A 212 7.04 0.93 -16.26
C VAL A 212 7.46 0.79 -17.71
N THR A 213 8.75 0.52 -17.96
CA THR A 213 9.31 0.41 -19.31
C THR A 213 10.09 -0.89 -19.48
N LEU A 214 9.76 -1.66 -20.50
CA LEU A 214 10.59 -2.75 -21.01
C LEU A 214 11.56 -2.17 -22.03
N ARG A 215 12.83 -2.05 -21.64
CA ARG A 215 13.92 -1.51 -22.47
C ARG A 215 14.54 -2.55 -23.42
N GLY A 216 14.27 -3.84 -23.19
CA GLY A 216 14.91 -4.91 -23.96
C GLY A 216 16.44 -4.89 -23.78
N SER A 217 17.19 -5.13 -24.87
CA SER A 217 18.66 -5.05 -24.89
C SER A 217 19.19 -3.65 -25.20
N ALA A 218 18.31 -2.68 -25.49
CA ALA A 218 18.68 -1.33 -25.91
C ALA A 218 19.74 -0.64 -25.01
N PRO A 219 19.72 -0.80 -23.67
CA PRO A 219 20.76 -0.22 -22.81
C PRO A 219 22.19 -0.71 -23.13
N PHE A 220 22.34 -1.88 -23.74
CA PHE A 220 23.62 -2.52 -24.02
C PHE A 220 24.04 -2.46 -25.50
N ASP A 221 23.14 -2.04 -26.39
CA ASP A 221 23.35 -2.16 -27.84
C ASP A 221 24.41 -1.22 -28.40
N LYS A 222 24.67 -0.13 -27.68
CA LYS A 222 25.69 0.87 -28.02
C LYS A 222 27.03 0.65 -27.28
N LEU A 223 27.15 -0.39 -26.46
CA LEU A 223 28.41 -0.75 -25.81
C LEU A 223 29.35 -1.45 -26.78
N ASP A 224 30.66 -1.34 -26.55
CA ASP A 224 31.65 -2.19 -27.18
C ASP A 224 31.45 -3.67 -26.77
N ASN A 225 31.95 -4.59 -27.59
CA ASN A 225 31.75 -6.02 -27.38
C ASN A 225 32.31 -6.52 -26.03
N ALA A 226 33.46 -5.98 -25.58
CA ALA A 226 34.06 -6.40 -24.32
C ALA A 226 33.22 -5.95 -23.12
N CYS A 227 32.76 -4.69 -23.14
CA CYS A 227 31.85 -4.19 -22.11
C CYS A 227 30.51 -4.93 -22.12
N ARG A 228 29.91 -5.18 -23.30
CA ARG A 228 28.66 -5.95 -23.42
C ARG A 228 28.76 -7.35 -22.80
N GLN A 229 29.87 -8.04 -23.02
CA GLN A 229 30.13 -9.36 -22.41
C GLN A 229 30.20 -9.31 -20.88
N SER A 230 30.65 -8.19 -20.31
CA SER A 230 30.68 -8.01 -18.85
C SER A 230 29.27 -8.00 -18.23
N PHE A 231 28.26 -7.55 -18.98
CA PHE A 231 26.85 -7.52 -18.57
C PHE A 231 26.08 -8.84 -18.83
N GLU A 232 26.67 -9.84 -19.49
CA GLU A 232 25.96 -11.08 -19.79
C GLU A 232 25.61 -11.88 -18.53
N GLY A 233 24.36 -12.30 -18.42
CA GLY A 233 23.89 -13.23 -17.40
C GLY A 233 23.87 -14.68 -17.89
N ARG A 234 23.66 -15.62 -16.98
CA ARG A 234 23.46 -17.05 -17.27
C ARG A 234 21.98 -17.35 -17.43
N ASP A 235 21.63 -17.98 -18.54
CA ASP A 235 20.37 -18.69 -18.75
C ASP A 235 20.67 -20.18 -18.92
N GLY A 236 20.59 -20.92 -17.80
CA GLY A 236 21.09 -22.28 -17.71
C GLY A 236 22.59 -22.34 -18.01
N ARG A 237 22.96 -23.01 -19.12
CA ARG A 237 24.36 -23.13 -19.58
C ARG A 237 24.79 -22.01 -20.53
N LYS A 238 23.86 -21.20 -21.05
CA LYS A 238 24.14 -20.16 -22.05
C LYS A 238 24.41 -18.83 -21.35
N ARG A 239 25.29 -18.02 -21.93
CA ARG A 239 25.40 -16.60 -21.58
C ARG A 239 24.50 -15.80 -22.51
N VAL A 240 23.78 -14.84 -21.94
CA VAL A 240 22.82 -14.01 -22.68
C VAL A 240 22.92 -12.58 -22.20
N THR A 241 22.82 -11.61 -23.12
CA THR A 241 22.58 -10.21 -22.75
C THR A 241 21.18 -10.12 -22.12
N PRO A 242 21.04 -9.62 -20.88
CA PRO A 242 19.74 -9.53 -20.23
C PRO A 242 18.86 -8.50 -20.93
N HIS A 243 17.55 -8.66 -20.78
CA HIS A 243 16.60 -7.59 -21.04
C HIS A 243 16.34 -6.81 -19.75
N VAL A 244 16.17 -5.49 -19.87
CA VAL A 244 15.95 -4.62 -18.72
C VAL A 244 14.48 -4.20 -18.67
N ILE A 245 13.87 -4.39 -17.50
CA ILE A 245 12.59 -3.78 -17.14
C ILE A 245 12.89 -2.76 -16.05
N GLU A 246 12.42 -1.54 -16.22
CA GLU A 246 12.52 -0.50 -15.20
C GLU A 246 11.14 0.01 -14.82
N SER A 247 10.96 0.32 -13.53
CA SER A 247 9.88 1.19 -13.10
C SER A 247 10.41 2.36 -12.31
N TRP A 248 9.80 3.53 -12.50
CA TRP A 248 10.21 4.74 -11.81
C TRP A 248 9.00 5.60 -11.45
N THR A 249 9.11 6.25 -10.30
CA THR A 249 8.19 7.24 -9.77
C THR A 249 9.01 8.26 -8.99
N THR A 250 8.37 9.32 -8.51
CA THR A 250 9.01 10.29 -7.60
C THR A 250 8.37 10.19 -6.23
N LEU A 251 9.18 10.36 -5.19
CA LEU A 251 8.69 10.29 -3.81
C LEU A 251 7.66 11.37 -3.54
N GLU A 252 7.88 12.57 -4.06
CA GLU A 252 6.96 13.71 -3.95
C GLU A 252 5.62 13.42 -4.65
N CYS A 253 5.65 12.88 -5.88
CA CYS A 253 4.43 12.44 -6.58
C CYS A 253 3.70 11.36 -5.79
N ALA A 254 4.41 10.39 -5.23
CA ALA A 254 3.81 9.33 -4.43
C ALA A 254 3.14 9.85 -3.16
N VAL A 255 3.81 10.73 -2.42
CA VAL A 255 3.25 11.34 -1.22
C VAL A 255 2.03 12.20 -1.56
N PHE A 256 2.12 13.02 -2.61
CA PHE A 256 0.99 13.85 -3.04
C PHE A 256 -0.20 13.02 -3.52
N THR A 257 0.05 11.93 -4.26
CA THR A 257 -0.97 10.96 -4.67
C THR A 257 -1.72 10.40 -3.46
N PHE A 258 -1.00 9.97 -2.40
CA PHE A 258 -1.64 9.44 -1.19
C PHE A 258 -2.33 10.51 -0.35
N LEU A 259 -1.86 11.77 -0.37
CA LEU A 259 -2.58 12.89 0.24
C LEU A 259 -3.93 13.11 -0.44
N CYS A 260 -3.93 13.20 -1.76
CA CYS A 260 -5.15 13.37 -2.56
C CYS A 260 -6.09 12.16 -2.50
N ASP A 261 -5.55 10.94 -2.35
CA ASP A 261 -6.34 9.72 -2.19
C ASP A 261 -6.97 9.58 -0.80
N SER A 262 -6.28 10.05 0.24
CA SER A 262 -6.77 9.95 1.61
C SER A 262 -7.87 10.95 1.98
N HIS A 263 -7.96 12.08 1.28
CA HIS A 263 -8.92 13.14 1.59
C HIS A 263 -10.36 12.66 1.36
N ASP A 264 -11.18 12.74 2.41
CA ASP A 264 -12.59 12.38 2.39
C ASP A 264 -13.40 13.41 3.20
N GLU A 265 -14.70 13.55 2.91
CA GLU A 265 -15.61 14.46 3.61
C GLU A 265 -16.75 13.64 4.26
N VAL A 266 -16.65 13.42 5.58
CA VAL A 266 -17.66 12.65 6.33
C VAL A 266 -18.72 13.61 6.88
N ARG A 267 -20.00 13.27 6.68
CA ARG A 267 -21.12 14.03 7.27
C ARG A 267 -21.43 13.51 8.68
N LEU A 268 -21.03 14.26 9.69
CA LEU A 268 -21.39 14.01 11.08
C LEU A 268 -22.51 14.97 11.48
N SER A 269 -23.69 14.43 11.81
CA SER A 269 -24.89 15.22 12.17
C SER A 269 -25.26 16.28 11.12
N GLY A 270 -25.09 15.94 9.83
CA GLY A 270 -25.37 16.83 8.70
C GLY A 270 -24.28 17.86 8.39
N VAL A 271 -23.24 17.98 9.23
CA VAL A 271 -22.11 18.90 9.02
C VAL A 271 -20.97 18.16 8.31
N PRO A 272 -20.46 18.65 7.16
CA PRO A 272 -19.30 18.06 6.51
C PRO A 272 -18.05 18.26 7.38
N LYS A 273 -17.28 17.19 7.56
CA LYS A 273 -16.01 17.17 8.28
C LYS A 273 -14.94 16.55 7.40
N GLU A 274 -13.84 17.25 7.26
CA GLU A 274 -12.67 16.78 6.52
C GLU A 274 -11.96 15.68 7.31
N VAL A 275 -11.52 14.62 6.63
CA VAL A 275 -10.76 13.52 7.26
C VAL A 275 -9.68 13.02 6.29
N MET A 276 -8.55 12.58 6.83
CA MET A 276 -7.50 11.91 6.05
C MET A 276 -7.51 10.40 6.33
N ARG A 277 -7.96 9.60 5.38
CA ARG A 277 -8.10 8.14 5.49
C ARG A 277 -6.86 7.40 5.03
N PHE A 278 -5.69 7.78 5.55
CA PHE A 278 -4.44 7.07 5.21
C PHE A 278 -4.49 5.60 5.61
N HIS A 279 -3.97 4.73 4.75
CA HIS A 279 -3.65 3.36 5.16
C HIS A 279 -2.73 3.38 6.40
N ARG A 280 -2.95 2.46 7.34
CA ARG A 280 -2.27 2.41 8.65
C ARG A 280 -0.76 2.46 8.55
N LYS A 281 -0.19 1.68 7.63
CA LYS A 281 1.25 1.68 7.31
C LYS A 281 1.79 3.04 6.81
N LEU A 282 1.00 3.83 6.09
CA LEU A 282 1.41 5.15 5.58
C LEU A 282 1.17 6.29 6.57
N ALA A 283 0.15 6.18 7.42
CA ALA A 283 -0.26 7.24 8.35
C ALA A 283 0.92 7.82 9.16
N PRO A 284 1.10 9.15 9.25
CA PRO A 284 2.23 9.78 9.95
C PRO A 284 2.38 9.31 11.40
N TYR A 285 1.25 9.29 12.11
CA TYR A 285 1.12 8.77 13.46
C TYR A 285 0.15 7.61 13.45
N LYS A 286 0.49 6.53 14.16
CA LYS A 286 -0.34 5.31 14.22
C LYS A 286 -1.40 5.42 15.31
N LEU A 287 -1.09 6.13 16.39
CA LEU A 287 -1.96 6.30 17.55
C LEU A 287 -1.94 7.75 18.04
N ALA A 288 -3.09 8.28 18.41
CA ALA A 288 -3.23 9.53 19.15
C ALA A 288 -3.94 9.27 20.48
N PHE A 289 -3.95 10.28 21.35
CA PHE A 289 -4.69 10.23 22.61
C PHE A 289 -5.86 11.20 22.58
N SER A 290 -6.94 10.81 23.25
CA SER A 290 -8.03 11.68 23.61
C SER A 290 -8.39 11.43 25.05
N ALA A 291 -8.65 12.49 25.81
CA ALA A 291 -9.04 12.37 27.20
C ALA A 291 -10.28 13.22 27.48
N SER A 292 -11.15 12.71 28.33
CA SER A 292 -12.30 13.42 28.88
C SER A 292 -12.26 13.30 30.39
N SER A 293 -12.43 14.42 31.07
CA SER A 293 -12.27 14.55 32.51
C SER A 293 -13.42 15.36 33.08
N SER A 294 -13.87 14.97 34.28
CA SER A 294 -14.87 15.69 35.07
C SER A 294 -14.31 16.89 35.84
N SER A 295 -13.00 16.98 36.08
CA SER A 295 -12.37 17.98 36.96
C SER A 295 -10.96 18.37 36.53
N SER A 296 -10.51 19.59 36.85
CA SER A 296 -9.17 20.06 36.48
C SER A 296 -8.03 19.16 37.01
N ALA A 297 -8.17 18.62 38.23
CA ALA A 297 -7.19 17.71 38.81
C ALA A 297 -7.06 16.40 38.02
N THR A 298 -8.19 15.79 37.64
CA THR A 298 -8.20 14.54 36.86
C THR A 298 -7.69 14.74 35.42
N SER A 299 -7.89 15.94 34.86
CA SER A 299 -7.36 16.31 33.53
C SER A 299 -5.82 16.25 33.50
N GLU A 300 -5.16 16.71 34.57
CA GLU A 300 -3.69 16.66 34.68
C GLU A 300 -3.19 15.22 34.83
N GLU A 301 -3.84 14.40 35.67
CA GLU A 301 -3.50 12.98 35.84
C GLU A 301 -3.65 12.18 34.53
N LEU A 302 -4.74 12.41 33.77
CA LEU A 302 -4.94 11.77 32.46
C LEU A 302 -3.89 12.22 31.44
N SER A 303 -3.49 13.49 31.49
CA SER A 303 -2.43 14.02 30.63
C SER A 303 -1.08 13.38 30.93
N GLN A 304 -0.75 13.20 32.21
CA GLN A 304 0.45 12.48 32.65
C GLN A 304 0.43 11.00 32.25
N LEU A 305 -0.74 10.34 32.35
CA LEU A 305 -0.92 8.97 31.86
C LEU A 305 -0.70 8.87 30.35
N ALA A 306 -1.23 9.82 29.57
CA ALA A 306 -1.01 9.87 28.11
C ALA A 306 0.47 10.06 27.77
N VAL A 307 1.21 10.88 28.52
CA VAL A 307 2.67 11.05 28.39
C VAL A 307 3.39 9.74 28.68
N TYR A 308 3.03 9.05 29.76
CA TYR A 308 3.62 7.77 30.12
C TYR A 308 3.40 6.72 29.02
N LEU A 309 2.16 6.54 28.57
CA LEU A 309 1.82 5.57 27.52
C LEU A 309 2.51 5.91 26.20
N THR A 310 2.57 7.19 25.86
CA THR A 310 3.32 7.69 24.69
C THR A 310 4.78 7.23 24.72
N ARG A 311 5.46 7.37 25.87
CA ARG A 311 6.85 6.93 26.02
C ARG A 311 6.99 5.42 25.83
N GLN A 312 6.09 4.61 26.40
CA GLN A 312 6.14 3.16 26.26
C GLN A 312 5.90 2.70 24.83
N LEU A 313 4.90 3.28 24.14
CA LEU A 313 4.57 2.92 22.76
C LEU A 313 5.68 3.33 21.78
N ARG A 314 6.29 4.50 21.98
CA ARG A 314 7.42 4.94 21.14
C ARG A 314 8.65 4.05 21.34
N LYS A 315 8.94 3.60 22.57
CA LYS A 315 9.98 2.60 22.83
C LYS A 315 9.73 1.28 22.10
N ALA A 316 8.47 0.93 21.88
CA ALA A 316 8.07 -0.23 21.10
C ALA A 316 7.97 0.02 19.58
N GLY A 317 8.41 1.19 19.08
CA GLY A 317 8.42 1.54 17.66
C GLY A 317 7.08 2.04 17.10
N VAL A 318 6.07 2.32 17.94
CA VAL A 318 4.80 2.88 17.49
C VAL A 318 4.89 4.41 17.46
N SER A 319 4.72 5.00 16.28
CA SER A 319 4.61 6.46 16.13
C SER A 319 3.32 6.96 16.78
N THR A 320 3.44 7.83 17.78
CA THR A 320 2.30 8.38 18.52
C THR A 320 2.24 9.91 18.47
N LEU A 321 1.04 10.44 18.27
CA LEU A 321 0.73 11.86 18.39
C LEU A 321 0.24 12.16 19.80
N LEU A 322 0.95 13.06 20.49
CA LEU A 322 0.55 13.57 21.80
C LEU A 322 0.52 15.09 21.73
N LEU A 323 -0.67 15.66 21.92
CA LEU A 323 -0.89 17.10 21.90
C LEU A 323 -1.00 17.63 23.34
N PRO A 324 -0.52 18.85 23.63
CA PRO A 324 -0.51 19.42 24.99
C PRO A 324 -1.90 19.85 25.49
N ASP A 325 -2.91 19.83 24.62
CA ASP A 325 -4.30 20.15 24.90
C ASP A 325 -5.20 18.91 25.01
N VAL A 326 -4.61 17.71 25.10
CA VAL A 326 -5.31 16.51 25.56
C VAL A 326 -5.98 16.82 26.91
N ALA A 327 -7.22 16.36 27.08
CA ALA A 327 -8.07 16.65 28.25
C ALA A 327 -8.50 18.13 28.46
N LYS A 328 -8.08 19.07 27.60
CA LYS A 328 -8.49 20.50 27.67
C LYS A 328 -9.61 20.87 26.70
N ARG A 329 -9.81 20.08 25.63
CA ARG A 329 -10.90 20.25 24.66
C ARG A 329 -11.97 19.18 24.83
N SER A 330 -13.15 19.37 24.25
CA SER A 330 -14.15 18.30 24.17
C SER A 330 -13.59 17.06 23.47
N GLN A 331 -14.11 15.90 23.85
CA GLN A 331 -13.65 14.62 23.30
C GLN A 331 -13.91 14.53 21.79
N GLU A 332 -15.05 15.04 21.33
CA GLU A 332 -15.42 15.09 19.92
C GLU A 332 -14.46 15.98 19.13
N SER A 333 -14.06 17.14 19.66
CA SER A 333 -13.09 18.03 19.01
C SER A 333 -11.72 17.37 18.89
N GLN A 334 -11.30 16.60 19.90
CA GLN A 334 -10.05 15.82 19.85
C GLN A 334 -10.12 14.72 18.78
N PHE A 335 -11.24 13.99 18.68
CA PHE A 335 -11.43 12.99 17.63
C PHE A 335 -11.37 13.59 16.23
N LEU A 336 -12.08 14.69 15.99
CA LEU A 336 -12.07 15.37 14.70
C LEU A 336 -10.66 15.81 14.30
N ARG A 337 -9.89 16.39 15.23
CA ARG A 337 -8.51 16.79 14.96
C ARG A 337 -7.61 15.60 14.62
N ASN A 338 -7.77 14.48 15.34
CA ASN A 338 -7.00 13.26 15.07
C ASN A 338 -7.38 12.63 13.72
N ASP A 339 -8.66 12.69 13.37
CA ASP A 339 -9.21 12.19 12.10
C ASP A 339 -8.73 13.08 10.92
N GLU A 340 -8.73 14.41 11.07
CA GLU A 340 -8.18 15.37 10.10
C GLU A 340 -6.67 15.16 9.86
N MET A 341 -5.92 14.80 10.90
CA MET A 341 -4.49 14.42 10.79
C MET A 341 -4.27 13.00 10.26
N GLY A 342 -5.35 12.25 10.05
CA GLY A 342 -5.34 10.90 9.53
C GLY A 342 -4.68 9.86 10.43
N VAL A 343 -4.83 10.03 11.74
CA VAL A 343 -4.38 9.04 12.73
C VAL A 343 -5.36 7.86 12.73
N PRO A 344 -4.92 6.62 12.46
CA PRO A 344 -5.83 5.48 12.34
C PRO A 344 -6.52 5.09 13.65
N TYR A 345 -5.85 5.30 14.79
CA TYR A 345 -6.36 4.93 16.10
C TYR A 345 -6.25 6.06 17.12
N THR A 346 -7.27 6.19 17.96
CA THR A 346 -7.24 7.10 19.12
C THR A 346 -7.47 6.31 20.42
N ALA A 347 -6.49 6.36 21.33
CA ALA A 347 -6.64 5.87 22.69
C ALA A 347 -7.46 6.88 23.51
N VAL A 348 -8.61 6.45 24.00
CA VAL A 348 -9.60 7.20 24.75
C VAL A 348 -9.39 6.94 26.24
N LEU A 349 -9.00 7.98 26.96
CA LEU A 349 -8.78 8.00 28.40
C LEU A 349 -9.94 8.75 29.08
N ASN A 350 -10.36 8.25 30.23
CA ASN A 350 -11.41 8.86 31.05
C ASN A 350 -11.12 8.64 32.54
N ASP A 351 -11.92 9.27 33.42
CA ASP A 351 -11.75 9.15 34.88
C ASP A 351 -11.80 7.68 35.36
N ASN A 352 -12.58 6.84 34.67
CA ASN A 352 -12.62 5.40 34.96
C ASN A 352 -11.32 4.66 34.59
N THR A 353 -10.57 5.16 33.62
CA THR A 353 -9.27 4.60 33.20
C THR A 353 -8.26 4.68 34.35
N LEU A 354 -8.27 5.77 35.14
CA LEU A 354 -7.39 5.93 36.29
C LEU A 354 -7.71 4.93 37.42
N LYS A 355 -8.99 4.57 37.57
CA LYS A 355 -9.45 3.62 38.60
C LYS A 355 -9.27 2.15 38.19
N THR A 356 -9.60 1.83 36.95
CA THR A 356 -9.70 0.44 36.45
C THR A 356 -8.50 0.01 35.62
N GLY A 357 -7.69 0.95 35.12
CA GLY A 357 -6.63 0.66 34.15
C GLY A 357 -7.17 0.15 32.81
N ILE A 358 -8.40 0.49 32.42
CA ILE A 358 -9.00 0.13 31.13
C ILE A 358 -9.21 1.40 30.30
N LEU A 359 -8.60 1.43 29.11
CA LEU A 359 -8.78 2.49 28.12
C LEU A 359 -9.63 2.01 26.93
N GLY A 360 -10.20 2.95 26.19
CA GLY A 360 -10.85 2.65 24.90
C GLY A 360 -9.89 2.85 23.73
N LEU A 361 -9.93 2.00 22.71
CA LEU A 361 -9.21 2.20 21.45
C LEU A 361 -10.24 2.42 20.34
N ARG A 362 -10.33 3.66 19.85
CA ARG A 362 -11.22 4.05 18.74
C ARG A 362 -10.51 3.85 17.41
N SER A 363 -11.16 3.21 16.44
CA SER A 363 -10.71 3.18 15.04
C SER A 363 -11.31 4.35 14.27
N ARG A 364 -10.49 5.08 13.50
CA ARG A 364 -10.95 6.16 12.60
C ARG A 364 -11.99 5.64 11.60
N GLU A 365 -11.75 4.47 11.01
CA GLU A 365 -12.59 3.91 9.93
C GLU A 365 -14.01 3.56 10.35
N THR A 366 -14.16 2.87 11.49
CA THR A 366 -15.47 2.36 11.94
C THR A 366 -16.09 3.24 13.02
N THR A 367 -15.32 4.15 13.61
CA THR A 367 -15.66 4.95 14.80
C THR A 367 -15.93 4.12 16.07
N LEU A 368 -15.85 2.79 15.99
CA LEU A 368 -16.07 1.86 17.11
C LEU A 368 -14.91 1.91 18.11
N LYS A 369 -15.24 1.68 19.39
CA LYS A 369 -14.31 1.67 20.51
C LYS A 369 -14.18 0.25 21.07
N VAL A 370 -12.97 -0.26 21.19
CA VAL A 370 -12.65 -1.54 21.86
C VAL A 370 -12.02 -1.24 23.22
N ARG A 371 -12.42 -1.94 24.29
CA ARG A 371 -11.81 -1.77 25.61
C ARG A 371 -10.51 -2.59 25.71
N LEU A 372 -9.43 -1.96 26.14
CA LEU A 372 -8.11 -2.58 26.32
C LEU A 372 -7.56 -2.19 27.68
N SER A 373 -6.87 -3.10 28.36
CA SER A 373 -6.18 -2.76 29.61
C SER A 373 -4.89 -1.99 29.31
N VAL A 374 -4.55 -1.03 30.18
CA VAL A 374 -3.36 -0.17 30.11
C VAL A 374 -2.07 -0.98 30.32
N TRP A 375 -2.13 -1.97 31.20
CA TRP A 375 -1.02 -2.88 31.54
C TRP A 375 -0.78 -3.95 30.48
N ASP A 376 -1.66 -3.97 29.50
CA ASP A 376 -1.75 -5.03 28.55
C ASP A 376 -0.77 -4.82 27.42
N ALA A 377 0.20 -5.73 27.34
CA ALA A 377 1.06 -5.83 26.17
C ALA A 377 0.23 -5.95 24.87
N ARG A 378 -1.07 -6.32 24.93
CA ARG A 378 -1.99 -6.49 23.79
C ARG A 378 -2.25 -5.25 22.93
N ILE A 379 -1.95 -4.01 23.34
CA ILE A 379 -2.07 -2.86 22.40
C ILE A 379 -1.18 -3.08 21.17
N LEU A 380 0.07 -3.51 21.37
CA LEU A 380 1.03 -3.71 20.28
C LEU A 380 0.65 -4.89 19.37
N PRO A 381 0.37 -6.12 19.87
CA PRO A 381 -0.20 -7.21 19.10
C PRO A 381 -1.56 -6.89 18.47
N TYR A 382 -2.39 -6.05 19.09
CA TYR A 382 -3.65 -5.64 18.48
C TYR A 382 -3.40 -4.76 17.24
N LEU A 383 -2.54 -3.75 17.36
CA LEU A 383 -2.12 -2.92 16.23
C LEU A 383 -1.46 -3.76 15.13
N ASP A 384 -0.54 -4.66 15.47
CA ASP A 384 0.12 -5.57 14.52
C ASP A 384 -0.87 -6.53 13.85
N ARG A 385 -1.80 -7.15 14.60
CA ARG A 385 -2.86 -7.98 14.02
C ARG A 385 -3.75 -7.20 13.07
N CYS A 386 -4.08 -5.96 13.42
CA CYS A 386 -4.87 -5.10 12.57
C CYS A 386 -4.14 -4.72 11.29
N ASP A 387 -2.82 -4.53 11.33
CA ASP A 387 -1.99 -4.32 10.15
C ASP A 387 -1.89 -5.58 9.27
N ARG A 388 -1.89 -6.78 9.87
CA ARG A 388 -1.84 -8.07 9.15
C ARG A 388 -3.18 -8.53 8.55
N ARG A 389 -4.32 -8.22 9.20
CA ARG A 389 -5.65 -8.64 8.72
C ARG A 389 -6.05 -7.99 7.39
N GLU A 390 -5.58 -6.78 7.13
CA GLU A 390 -5.89 -6.03 5.90
C GLU A 390 -5.04 -6.48 4.70
N THR A 391 -3.90 -7.15 4.94
CA THR A 391 -3.12 -7.81 3.86
C THR A 391 -3.85 -9.02 3.26
N ARG A 392 -4.91 -9.49 3.93
CA ARG A 392 -5.87 -10.45 3.41
C ARG A 392 -7.11 -9.67 2.95
N GLN A 393 -7.10 -9.13 1.73
CA GLN A 393 -8.35 -8.91 0.99
C GLN A 393 -8.96 -10.28 0.68
N THR A 394 -9.47 -10.95 1.70
CA THR A 394 -10.34 -12.10 1.54
C THR A 394 -11.75 -11.54 1.61
N THR A 395 -12.52 -11.69 0.54
CA THR A 395 -13.97 -11.49 0.54
C THR A 395 -14.55 -12.26 1.73
N THR A 396 -14.92 -11.55 2.79
CA THR A 396 -15.58 -12.15 3.95
C THR A 396 -16.99 -12.54 3.53
N TYR A 397 -17.21 -13.83 3.29
CA TYR A 397 -18.55 -14.40 3.17
C TYR A 397 -19.09 -14.60 4.60
N TYR A 398 -20.14 -13.87 4.97
CA TYR A 398 -20.87 -14.15 6.21
C TYR A 398 -21.76 -15.37 5.98
N LEU A 399 -21.48 -16.47 6.67
CA LEU A 399 -22.36 -17.63 6.79
C LEU A 399 -23.11 -17.48 8.11
N THR A 400 -24.38 -17.08 8.05
CA THR A 400 -25.28 -17.18 9.20
C THR A 400 -25.98 -18.53 9.15
N TRP A 401 -25.89 -19.28 10.25
CA TRP A 401 -26.55 -20.57 10.41
C TRP A 401 -27.81 -20.34 11.24
N THR A 402 -28.98 -20.28 10.62
CA THR A 402 -30.24 -20.43 11.32
C THR A 402 -30.66 -21.89 11.18
N GLY A 403 -31.01 -22.54 12.29
CA GLY A 403 -31.02 -24.00 12.52
C GLY A 403 -31.91 -24.90 11.64
N ALA A 404 -32.20 -24.53 10.39
CA ALA A 404 -32.74 -25.43 9.37
C ALA A 404 -32.40 -25.04 7.91
N SER A 405 -31.67 -23.95 7.65
CA SER A 405 -31.26 -23.57 6.27
C SER A 405 -30.17 -22.50 6.25
N ALA A 406 -29.11 -22.72 5.45
CA ALA A 406 -28.08 -21.72 5.20
C ALA A 406 -28.59 -20.65 4.22
N CYS A 407 -28.64 -19.38 4.66
CA CYS A 407 -29.08 -18.26 3.84
C CYS A 407 -27.90 -17.31 3.56
N PHE A 408 -27.47 -17.20 2.30
CA PHE A 408 -26.42 -16.26 1.89
C PHE A 408 -27.03 -14.87 1.64
N ARG A 409 -26.59 -13.83 2.37
CA ARG A 409 -26.92 -12.42 2.07
C ARG A 409 -25.68 -11.64 1.66
N THR A 410 -25.80 -10.89 0.56
CA THR A 410 -24.83 -9.86 0.12
C THR A 410 -25.53 -8.50 0.14
N GLY A 411 -24.91 -7.46 0.70
CA GLY A 411 -25.38 -6.08 0.54
C GLY A 411 -24.93 -5.48 -0.80
N GLU A 412 -25.81 -5.58 -1.82
CA GLU A 412 -26.03 -4.83 -3.10
C GLU A 412 -24.90 -4.16 -3.94
N PRO A 413 -25.13 -3.81 -5.25
CA PRO A 413 -26.24 -4.16 -6.16
C PRO A 413 -25.82 -4.92 -7.44
N ARG A 414 -26.79 -5.69 -7.96
CA ARG A 414 -27.01 -6.26 -9.31
C ARG A 414 -25.81 -6.36 -10.29
N GLY A 415 -25.35 -7.60 -10.50
CA GLY A 415 -24.66 -8.01 -11.73
C GLY A 415 -23.84 -9.28 -11.55
N THR A 416 -24.24 -10.39 -12.19
CA THR A 416 -23.54 -11.69 -12.30
C THR A 416 -23.45 -12.60 -11.07
N THR A 417 -24.55 -12.83 -10.37
CA THR A 417 -24.70 -13.96 -9.43
C THR A 417 -25.49 -15.09 -10.08
N SER A 418 -24.86 -16.09 -10.72
CA SER A 418 -25.61 -17.30 -11.15
C SER A 418 -24.86 -18.61 -11.46
N LYS A 419 -23.52 -18.72 -11.31
CA LYS A 419 -22.83 -20.03 -11.49
C LYS A 419 -22.04 -20.50 -10.27
N LYS A 420 -21.30 -19.61 -9.61
CA LYS A 420 -20.51 -19.96 -8.41
C LYS A 420 -21.38 -20.29 -7.19
N LEU A 421 -22.51 -19.58 -7.01
CA LEU A 421 -23.41 -19.81 -5.87
C LEU A 421 -24.14 -21.16 -5.95
N LEU A 422 -24.43 -21.64 -7.17
CA LEU A 422 -25.12 -22.92 -7.37
C LEU A 422 -24.22 -24.12 -7.02
N ILE A 423 -22.93 -24.04 -7.35
CA ILE A 423 -21.93 -25.07 -7.04
C ILE A 423 -21.73 -25.19 -5.52
N LEU A 424 -21.67 -24.06 -4.82
CA LEU A 424 -21.55 -24.02 -3.36
C LEU A 424 -22.83 -24.52 -2.66
N LYS A 425 -24.02 -24.27 -3.20
CA LYS A 425 -25.26 -24.82 -2.61
C LYS A 425 -25.33 -26.35 -2.75
N MET A 426 -24.93 -26.91 -3.89
CA MET A 426 -24.96 -28.35 -4.14
C MET A 426 -23.92 -29.15 -3.34
N LEU A 427 -22.79 -28.53 -2.95
CA LEU A 427 -21.70 -29.22 -2.24
C LEU A 427 -21.97 -29.37 -0.73
N PHE A 428 -22.82 -28.52 -0.16
CA PHE A 428 -23.00 -28.38 1.29
C PHE A 428 -24.36 -28.87 1.82
N ASP A 429 -25.31 -29.23 0.95
CA ASP A 429 -26.57 -29.85 1.37
C ASP A 429 -26.31 -31.24 1.98
N GLY A 430 -26.74 -31.42 3.24
CA GLY A 430 -26.71 -32.71 3.94
C GLY A 430 -25.37 -33.16 4.52
N ARG A 431 -24.33 -32.30 4.59
CA ARG A 431 -23.02 -32.65 5.17
C ARG A 431 -22.76 -31.99 6.52
N THR A 432 -22.07 -32.71 7.41
CA THR A 432 -21.67 -32.20 8.74
C THR A 432 -20.56 -31.15 8.62
N ALA A 433 -20.48 -30.24 9.60
CA ALA A 433 -19.53 -29.12 9.60
C ALA A 433 -18.05 -29.53 9.40
N LEU A 434 -17.67 -30.74 9.84
CA LEU A 434 -16.32 -31.28 9.67
C LEU A 434 -16.03 -31.67 8.21
N GLN A 435 -17.00 -32.27 7.51
CA GLN A 435 -16.87 -32.64 6.09
C GLN A 435 -16.78 -31.39 5.20
N CYS A 436 -17.52 -30.35 5.56
CA CYS A 436 -17.51 -29.04 4.93
C CYS A 436 -16.14 -28.34 5.05
N LYS A 437 -15.46 -28.46 6.21
CA LYS A 437 -14.09 -27.93 6.41
C LYS A 437 -13.08 -28.62 5.50
N THR A 438 -13.12 -29.94 5.38
CA THR A 438 -12.18 -30.70 4.54
C THR A 438 -12.38 -30.41 3.05
N LEU A 439 -13.64 -30.27 2.60
CA LEU A 439 -13.97 -29.90 1.22
C LEU A 439 -13.54 -28.48 0.88
N PHE A 440 -13.70 -27.53 1.81
CA PHE A 440 -13.24 -26.15 1.62
C PHE A 440 -11.71 -26.07 1.48
N LEU A 441 -10.97 -26.77 2.33
CA LEU A 441 -9.50 -26.85 2.23
C LEU A 441 -9.03 -27.45 0.91
N LYS A 442 -9.71 -28.50 0.41
CA LYS A 442 -9.42 -29.09 -0.90
C LYS A 442 -9.73 -28.12 -2.05
N LEU A 443 -10.79 -27.33 -1.96
CA LEU A 443 -11.15 -26.30 -2.95
C LEU A 443 -10.14 -25.14 -2.99
N VAL A 444 -9.71 -24.65 -1.82
CA VAL A 444 -8.69 -23.59 -1.72
C VAL A 444 -7.34 -24.07 -2.28
N MET A 445 -6.98 -25.32 -2.02
CA MET A 445 -5.78 -25.93 -2.62
C MET A 445 -5.88 -26.01 -4.15
N VAL A 446 -7.04 -26.42 -4.68
CA VAL A 446 -7.25 -26.49 -6.14
C VAL A 446 -7.21 -25.11 -6.79
N GLU A 447 -7.79 -24.08 -6.18
CA GLU A 447 -7.68 -22.69 -6.70
C GLU A 447 -6.23 -22.19 -6.68
N TYR A 448 -5.48 -22.46 -5.61
CA TYR A 448 -4.06 -22.12 -5.52
C TYR A 448 -3.22 -22.79 -6.63
N TYR A 449 -3.45 -24.07 -6.93
CA TYR A 449 -2.74 -24.77 -8.00
C TYR A 449 -3.20 -24.38 -9.42
N LEU A 450 -4.45 -23.94 -9.59
CA LEU A 450 -4.95 -23.36 -10.84
C LEU A 450 -4.34 -21.97 -11.08
N GLU A 451 -4.20 -21.13 -10.05
CA GLU A 451 -3.54 -19.81 -10.15
C GLU A 451 -2.04 -19.91 -10.43
N LEU A 452 -1.40 -20.98 -9.94
CA LEU A 452 -0.01 -21.31 -10.26
C LEU A 452 0.16 -21.97 -11.65
N GLY A 453 -0.91 -22.17 -12.41
CA GLY A 453 -0.87 -22.76 -13.76
C GLY A 453 -0.44 -24.23 -13.81
N ARG A 454 -0.45 -24.93 -12.67
CA ARG A 454 0.01 -26.33 -12.55
C ARG A 454 -1.06 -27.36 -12.93
N ILE A 455 -2.32 -26.93 -13.05
CA ILE A 455 -3.45 -27.75 -13.50
C ILE A 455 -4.24 -26.94 -14.56
N LYS A 456 -4.74 -27.58 -15.61
CA LYS A 456 -5.61 -26.91 -16.61
C LYS A 456 -7.08 -27.01 -16.18
N SER A 457 -7.84 -25.93 -16.30
CA SER A 457 -9.29 -25.96 -16.01
C SER A 457 -10.05 -26.79 -17.06
N PRO A 458 -11.11 -27.51 -16.66
CA PRO A 458 -11.92 -28.27 -17.61
C PRO A 458 -12.69 -27.30 -18.53
N ARG A 459 -12.56 -27.48 -19.84
CA ARG A 459 -13.30 -26.72 -20.85
C ARG A 459 -14.60 -27.47 -21.21
N LYS A 460 -15.74 -26.83 -20.90
CA LYS A 460 -17.13 -27.12 -21.32
C LYS A 460 -17.91 -28.21 -20.57
N ARG A 461 -19.22 -27.98 -20.52
CA ARG A 461 -20.30 -28.75 -19.85
C ARG A 461 -20.24 -30.23 -20.25
N ASP A 462 -20.52 -31.10 -19.28
CA ASP A 462 -20.83 -32.53 -19.42
C ASP A 462 -19.71 -33.58 -19.35
N GLU A 463 -18.79 -33.45 -18.38
CA GLU A 463 -18.06 -34.63 -17.87
C GLU A 463 -18.30 -34.83 -16.37
N ARG A 464 -19.07 -35.87 -16.05
CA ARG A 464 -19.30 -36.38 -14.69
C ARG A 464 -18.00 -37.06 -14.26
N TRP A 465 -17.40 -36.65 -13.14
CA TRP A 465 -16.26 -37.35 -12.52
C TRP A 465 -16.59 -38.83 -12.32
N ARG A 466 -16.11 -39.71 -13.22
CA ARG A 466 -16.07 -41.16 -13.00
C ARG A 466 -14.61 -41.55 -12.80
N GLY A 467 -14.19 -41.49 -11.55
CA GLY A 467 -12.89 -41.99 -11.10
C GLY A 467 -12.82 -41.81 -9.59
N LYS A 468 -12.48 -42.88 -8.86
CA LYS A 468 -12.15 -42.75 -7.43
C LYS A 468 -10.98 -41.75 -7.31
N PRO A 469 -11.04 -40.78 -6.38
CA PRO A 469 -9.91 -39.89 -6.16
C PRO A 469 -8.69 -40.73 -5.74
N PRO A 470 -7.48 -40.37 -6.17
CA PRO A 470 -6.27 -41.04 -5.71
C PRO A 470 -6.09 -40.84 -4.21
N ASP A 471 -5.65 -41.87 -3.50
CA ASP A 471 -5.29 -41.80 -2.09
C ASP A 471 -4.12 -40.83 -1.92
N TRP A 472 -4.39 -39.67 -1.35
CA TRP A 472 -3.36 -38.73 -0.91
C TRP A 472 -3.04 -39.00 0.56
N ASP A 473 -2.03 -39.82 0.80
CA ASP A 473 -1.39 -39.91 2.12
C ASP A 473 -0.70 -38.57 2.42
N LEU A 474 -1.41 -37.71 3.14
CA LEU A 474 -0.88 -36.46 3.67
C LEU A 474 0.01 -36.77 4.86
N ASN A 475 1.31 -36.62 4.66
CA ASN A 475 2.33 -36.68 5.70
C ASN A 475 1.98 -35.70 6.86
N PRO A 476 1.85 -36.16 8.13
CA PRO A 476 1.34 -35.35 9.25
C PRO A 476 2.22 -34.17 9.66
N TYR A 477 3.42 -34.01 9.09
CA TYR A 477 4.34 -32.91 9.43
C TYR A 477 4.08 -31.58 8.68
N LEU A 478 3.11 -31.52 7.77
CA LEU A 478 2.79 -30.31 6.98
C LEU A 478 1.52 -29.56 7.45
N LEU A 479 0.87 -30.02 8.51
CA LEU A 479 -0.32 -29.39 9.08
C LEU A 479 0.01 -28.48 10.28
N VAL A 480 0.68 -27.36 9.98
CA VAL A 480 0.67 -26.18 10.85
C VAL A 480 0.27 -24.97 10.01
N ILE A 481 -1.02 -24.89 9.69
CA ILE A 481 -1.66 -23.64 9.30
C ILE A 481 -2.73 -23.38 10.35
N SER A 482 -2.50 -22.32 11.13
CA SER A 482 -3.29 -21.94 12.29
C SER A 482 -4.77 -21.77 11.96
N SER A 483 -5.55 -22.71 12.48
CA SER A 483 -6.99 -22.65 12.64
C SER A 483 -7.40 -21.52 13.58
N LEU A 484 -8.17 -20.54 13.10
CA LEU A 484 -8.99 -19.64 13.91
C LEU A 484 -10.23 -19.25 13.10
N VAL A 485 -11.26 -20.08 13.17
CA VAL A 485 -12.65 -19.71 12.90
C VAL A 485 -13.31 -19.63 14.27
N TYR A 486 -13.68 -18.42 14.70
CA TYR A 486 -14.48 -18.20 15.91
C TYR A 486 -15.93 -18.03 15.49
N CYS A 487 -16.82 -18.84 16.06
CA CYS A 487 -18.24 -18.54 16.21
C CYS A 487 -18.36 -17.61 17.42
N GLU A 488 -18.93 -16.41 17.26
CA GLU A 488 -19.37 -15.61 18.41
C GLU A 488 -20.80 -16.03 18.75
N ASP A 489 -20.93 -16.88 19.77
CA ASP A 489 -22.14 -17.04 20.58
C ASP A 489 -22.01 -16.08 21.77
N ASP A 490 -22.39 -14.81 21.63
CA ASP A 490 -22.41 -13.84 22.75
C ASP A 490 -23.45 -12.72 22.55
N ALA A 491 -24.62 -13.06 21.99
CA ALA A 491 -25.72 -12.13 21.78
C ALA A 491 -27.06 -12.55 22.44
N LEU A 492 -27.02 -13.30 23.55
CA LEU A 492 -28.25 -13.82 24.18
C LEU A 492 -28.39 -13.66 25.69
N ASP A 493 -27.49 -12.95 26.39
CA ASP A 493 -27.55 -12.83 27.87
C ASP A 493 -27.96 -11.46 28.43
N HIS A 494 -28.51 -10.55 27.61
CA HIS A 494 -29.12 -9.32 28.11
C HIS A 494 -30.44 -8.98 27.40
N ALA A 495 -31.46 -9.82 27.63
CA ALA A 495 -32.87 -9.45 27.40
C ALA A 495 -33.85 -10.38 28.16
N VAL A 496 -33.65 -10.59 29.46
CA VAL A 496 -34.71 -11.17 30.32
C VAL A 496 -34.75 -10.43 31.65
N THR A 497 -35.39 -9.27 31.64
CA THR A 497 -36.14 -8.76 32.80
C THR A 497 -37.11 -7.70 32.27
N GLU A 498 -38.38 -7.84 32.65
CA GLU A 498 -39.51 -6.91 32.48
C GLU A 498 -40.26 -6.93 31.12
N ALA A 499 -41.11 -7.95 30.97
CA ALA A 499 -42.48 -7.74 30.49
C ALA A 499 -43.42 -8.50 31.44
N GLY A 500 -44.20 -7.73 32.19
CA GLY A 500 -45.02 -8.20 33.31
C GLY A 500 -46.19 -9.09 32.91
N SER A 501 -46.56 -9.95 33.86
CA SER A 501 -47.89 -10.55 33.97
C SER A 501 -48.87 -9.52 34.56
N ILE A 502 -49.99 -9.28 33.87
CA ILE A 502 -51.22 -8.61 34.33
C ILE A 502 -51.07 -7.16 34.80
#